data_AF-A0A8E6B934-F1
#
_entry.id   AF-A0A8E6B934-F1
#
_cell.length_a   1.000
_cell.length_b   1.000
_cell.length_c   1.000
_cell.angle_alpha   90.00
_cell.angle_beta   90.00
_cell.angle_gamma   90.00
#
_symmetry.space_group_name_H-M   'P 1'
#
loop_
_entity.id
_entity.type
_entity.pdbx_description
1 polymer ?
#
loop_
_entity_poly.entity_id
_entity_poly.type
_entity_poly.pdbx_seq_one_letter_code
_entity_poly.pdbx_strand_id
1 'polypeptide(L)'
;MAEAFLFVPTLAFVWIWGFAFSIMLAHCFLIVFEDTAAGASQITWRSEAIADYFWKIFWLALMVFTWGLPGVILAMLAIKTESVPKLVEGLLLFWLLFPIGILSSLTGRSPWMPISLDLLSRLPQKFFSLIAFYILGAVPLAAFFSWLVFGVGRDAGIARILPISALAAAGWIVYARLAGRYGFLLTFTKGYEVLDDRIELREIEYSGKRRKKKKKKKVEPEVPQEAPPFIQPSQMTPLTGAIDGPVVGYDVTWETVKPVSPPENKPPSEPKYWKSNYGTELSDWDGELPAIPEEEPVREKTKGDKRVKGEILKEPTPWNDDVPLELPVRKRKVDLTAEEAEELGLQLSDVEPTPEIIEPVKSVVSKRKEPSEAEVMMYSKTRRAQAPAKAFDHSIVTVLFQVAAIKMWILLFLGMFVLAGAAQMLRFLRPGGGGLG
;
A
#
# COMPACT_ATOMS: atom_id res chain seq x y z
N MET A 1 -15.36 35.25 -36.26
CA MET A 1 -14.10 35.68 -35.60
C MET A 1 -14.19 35.66 -34.07
N ALA A 2 -15.25 36.17 -33.44
CA ALA A 2 -15.40 36.14 -31.97
C ALA A 2 -15.38 34.71 -31.37
N GLU A 3 -15.97 33.72 -32.04
CA GLU A 3 -15.96 32.32 -31.58
C GLU A 3 -14.56 31.72 -31.51
N ALA A 4 -13.71 32.00 -32.51
CA ALA A 4 -12.33 31.52 -32.52
C ALA A 4 -11.50 32.13 -31.37
N PHE A 5 -11.79 33.37 -30.98
CA PHE A 5 -11.13 34.04 -29.86
C PHE A 5 -11.49 33.42 -28.51
N LEU A 6 -12.73 32.94 -28.33
CA LEU A 6 -13.15 32.26 -27.10
C LEU A 6 -12.76 30.77 -27.08
N PHE A 7 -12.69 30.12 -28.24
CA PHE A 7 -12.38 28.70 -28.34
C PHE A 7 -11.00 28.34 -27.77
N VAL A 8 -9.95 29.10 -28.13
CA VAL A 8 -8.56 28.78 -27.73
C VAL A 8 -8.37 28.85 -26.20
N PRO A 9 -8.79 29.93 -25.49
CA PRO A 9 -8.72 29.99 -24.04
C PRO A 9 -9.56 28.91 -23.34
N THR A 10 -10.78 28.61 -23.83
CA THR A 10 -11.61 27.55 -23.25
C THR A 10 -10.95 26.18 -23.42
N LEU A 11 -10.32 25.92 -24.57
CA LEU A 11 -9.62 24.68 -24.82
C LEU A 11 -8.41 24.54 -23.87
N ALA A 12 -7.62 25.60 -23.73
CA ALA A 12 -6.51 25.63 -22.78
C ALA A 12 -6.99 25.40 -21.35
N PHE A 13 -8.09 26.04 -20.94
CA PHE A 13 -8.70 25.84 -19.62
C PHE A 13 -9.11 24.37 -19.40
N VAL A 14 -9.78 23.74 -20.36
CA VAL A 14 -10.20 22.33 -20.26
C VAL A 14 -8.99 21.40 -20.13
N TRP A 15 -7.91 21.65 -20.85
CA TRP A 15 -6.68 20.87 -20.72
C TRP A 15 -6.01 21.03 -19.36
N ILE A 16 -5.82 22.28 -18.91
CA ILE A 16 -5.18 22.57 -17.61
C ILE A 16 -6.02 22.00 -16.47
N TRP A 17 -7.33 22.26 -16.49
CA TRP A 17 -8.26 21.76 -15.47
C TRP A 17 -8.40 20.25 -15.52
N GLY A 18 -8.55 19.67 -16.71
CA GLY A 18 -8.65 18.22 -16.89
C GLY A 18 -7.40 17.50 -16.41
N PHE A 19 -6.22 18.06 -16.65
CA PHE A 19 -4.96 17.50 -16.16
C PHE A 19 -4.85 17.60 -14.62
N ALA A 20 -5.08 18.78 -14.05
CA ALA A 20 -5.09 18.96 -12.59
C ALA A 20 -6.12 18.06 -11.88
N PHE A 21 -7.31 17.94 -12.48
CA PHE A 21 -8.36 17.05 -12.00
C PHE A 21 -7.92 15.58 -12.09
N SER A 22 -7.25 15.18 -13.16
CA SER A 22 -6.79 13.79 -13.34
C SER A 22 -5.69 13.42 -12.34
N ILE A 23 -4.83 14.37 -11.95
CA ILE A 23 -3.86 14.20 -10.85
C ILE A 23 -4.61 13.91 -9.54
N MET A 24 -5.62 14.72 -9.23
CA MET A 24 -6.44 14.53 -8.03
C MET A 24 -7.20 13.20 -8.06
N LEU A 25 -7.76 12.83 -9.22
CA LEU A 25 -8.50 11.58 -9.42
C LEU A 25 -7.61 10.35 -9.18
N ALA A 26 -6.39 10.37 -9.72
CA ALA A 26 -5.41 9.31 -9.54
C ALA A 26 -4.91 9.22 -8.09
N HIS A 27 -4.64 10.36 -7.46
CA HIS A 27 -4.24 10.42 -6.06
C HIS A 27 -5.33 9.85 -5.13
N CYS A 28 -6.58 10.29 -5.30
CA CYS A 28 -7.71 9.79 -4.53
C CYS A 28 -7.92 8.29 -4.73
N PHE A 29 -7.79 7.80 -5.97
CA PHE A 29 -7.90 6.37 -6.26
C PHE A 29 -6.82 5.57 -5.50
N LEU A 30 -5.56 5.98 -5.63
CA LEU A 30 -4.43 5.23 -5.09
C LEU A 30 -4.39 5.22 -3.57
N ILE A 31 -4.64 6.36 -2.89
CA ILE A 31 -4.69 6.37 -1.42
C ILE A 31 -5.78 5.42 -0.91
N VAL A 32 -6.99 5.53 -1.47
CA VAL A 32 -8.12 4.68 -1.06
C VAL A 32 -7.79 3.21 -1.32
N PHE A 33 -7.19 2.91 -2.47
CA PHE A 33 -6.78 1.58 -2.85
C PHE A 33 -5.71 1.02 -1.90
N GLU A 34 -4.62 1.76 -1.67
CA GLU A 34 -3.44 1.33 -0.90
C GLU A 34 -3.77 1.15 0.58
N ASP A 35 -4.42 2.13 1.22
CA ASP A 35 -4.82 2.03 2.63
C ASP A 35 -5.76 0.83 2.83
N THR A 36 -6.69 0.62 1.90
CA THR A 36 -7.63 -0.50 1.98
C THR A 36 -6.95 -1.83 1.69
N ALA A 37 -5.98 -1.88 0.77
CA ALA A 37 -5.17 -3.06 0.48
C ALA A 37 -4.25 -3.44 1.65
N ALA A 38 -3.82 -2.46 2.45
CA ALA A 38 -3.14 -2.67 3.73
C ALA A 38 -4.08 -3.15 4.85
N GLY A 39 -5.39 -3.28 4.57
CA GLY A 39 -6.38 -3.76 5.52
C GLY A 39 -7.02 -2.66 6.38
N ALA A 40 -6.71 -1.38 6.15
CA ALA A 40 -7.25 -0.30 6.96
C ALA A 40 -8.79 -0.22 6.85
N SER A 41 -9.46 0.06 7.98
CA SER A 41 -10.91 0.29 8.03
C SER A 41 -11.27 1.75 7.70
N GLN A 42 -10.38 2.67 8.07
CA GLN A 42 -10.50 4.11 7.85
C GLN A 42 -9.41 4.57 6.89
N ILE A 43 -9.75 5.55 6.04
CA ILE A 43 -8.81 6.09 5.06
C ILE A 43 -8.12 7.30 5.67
N THR A 44 -6.79 7.26 5.67
CA THR A 44 -5.97 8.34 6.19
C THR A 44 -5.46 9.18 5.03
N TRP A 45 -6.05 10.37 4.85
CA TRP A 45 -5.60 11.31 3.82
C TRP A 45 -4.29 11.95 4.26
N ARG A 46 -3.17 11.35 3.84
CA ARG A 46 -1.84 11.90 4.07
C ARG A 46 -1.66 13.12 3.18
N SER A 47 -1.18 14.22 3.75
CA SER A 47 -0.77 15.40 2.97
C SER A 47 0.60 15.11 2.36
N GLU A 48 0.63 14.70 1.10
CA GLU A 48 1.89 14.59 0.35
C GLU A 48 2.08 15.85 -0.50
N ALA A 49 3.30 16.06 -1.00
CA ALA A 49 3.55 17.20 -1.87
C ALA A 49 2.82 17.00 -3.21
N ILE A 50 2.37 18.09 -3.84
CA ILE A 50 1.71 18.02 -5.17
C ILE A 50 2.62 17.34 -6.22
N ALA A 51 3.94 17.47 -6.07
CA ALA A 51 4.92 16.80 -6.91
C ALA A 51 4.80 15.26 -6.85
N ASP A 52 4.47 14.70 -5.69
CA ASP A 52 4.28 13.25 -5.54
C ASP A 52 3.01 12.77 -6.25
N TYR A 53 1.99 13.63 -6.32
CA TYR A 53 0.75 13.34 -7.04
C TYR A 53 0.94 13.31 -8.54
N PHE A 54 1.88 14.13 -9.04
CA PHE A 54 2.17 14.23 -10.46
C PHE A 54 2.60 12.89 -11.06
N TRP A 55 3.38 12.07 -10.34
CA TRP A 55 3.79 10.77 -10.86
C TRP A 55 2.65 9.73 -10.87
N LYS A 56 1.72 9.83 -9.92
CA LYS A 56 0.59 8.91 -9.76
C LYS A 56 -0.32 8.88 -10.99
N ILE A 57 -0.56 10.02 -11.64
CA ILE A 57 -1.36 10.05 -12.88
C ILE A 57 -0.66 9.32 -14.04
N PHE A 58 0.66 9.45 -14.22
CA PHE A 58 1.36 8.77 -15.31
C PHE A 58 1.37 7.26 -15.11
N TRP A 59 1.59 6.81 -13.88
CA TRP A 59 1.52 5.40 -13.54
C TRP A 59 0.11 4.84 -13.80
N LEU A 60 -0.94 5.53 -13.35
CA LEU A 60 -2.31 5.09 -13.56
C LEU A 60 -2.69 5.14 -15.04
N ALA A 61 -2.29 6.19 -15.76
CA ALA A 61 -2.51 6.32 -17.20
C ALA A 61 -1.80 5.22 -17.99
N LEU A 62 -0.59 4.82 -17.59
CA LEU A 62 0.10 3.68 -18.17
C LEU A 62 -0.68 2.39 -17.94
N MET A 63 -1.22 2.15 -16.74
CA MET A 63 -2.04 0.97 -16.47
C MET A 63 -3.33 0.98 -17.31
N VAL A 64 -4.02 2.13 -17.38
CA VAL A 64 -5.19 2.31 -18.24
C VAL A 64 -4.82 2.07 -19.70
N PHE A 65 -3.68 2.56 -20.18
CA PHE A 65 -3.24 2.38 -21.56
C PHE A 65 -2.86 0.93 -21.85
N THR A 66 -2.08 0.29 -20.98
CA THR A 66 -1.63 -1.10 -21.16
C THR A 66 -2.80 -2.06 -21.26
N TRP A 67 -3.83 -1.87 -20.44
CA TRP A 67 -5.00 -2.75 -20.39
C TRP A 67 -6.17 -2.28 -21.26
N GLY A 68 -6.24 -0.98 -21.54
CA GLY A 68 -7.22 -0.38 -22.42
C GLY A 68 -6.87 -0.55 -23.89
N LEU A 69 -5.58 -0.58 -24.24
CA LEU A 69 -5.12 -0.70 -25.63
C LEU A 69 -5.70 -1.93 -26.33
N PRO A 70 -5.69 -3.16 -25.76
CA PRO A 70 -6.37 -4.31 -26.37
C PRO A 70 -7.86 -4.06 -26.62
N GLY A 71 -8.58 -3.48 -25.65
CA GLY A 71 -9.99 -3.15 -25.77
C GLY A 71 -10.27 -2.09 -26.84
N VAL A 72 -9.40 -1.07 -26.94
CA VAL A 72 -9.47 -0.04 -27.97
C VAL A 72 -9.20 -0.62 -29.35
N ILE A 73 -8.22 -1.52 -29.52
CA ILE A 73 -7.96 -2.19 -30.79
C ILE A 73 -9.20 -2.99 -31.24
N LEU A 74 -9.81 -3.75 -30.33
CA LEU A 74 -11.06 -4.47 -30.60
C LEU A 74 -12.20 -3.51 -30.98
N ALA A 75 -12.33 -2.38 -30.27
CA ALA A 75 -13.32 -1.35 -30.57
C ALA A 75 -13.06 -0.67 -31.94
N MET A 76 -11.81 -0.40 -32.31
CA MET A 76 -11.48 0.17 -33.63
C MET A 76 -11.80 -0.82 -34.76
N LEU A 77 -11.56 -2.11 -34.56
CA LEU A 77 -11.96 -3.16 -35.49
C LEU A 77 -13.50 -3.30 -35.55
N ALA A 78 -14.20 -2.97 -34.46
CA ALA A 78 -15.66 -2.96 -34.39
C ALA A 78 -16.32 -1.85 -35.18
N ILE A 79 -15.73 -0.64 -35.14
CA ILE A 79 -16.29 0.55 -35.82
C ILE A 79 -16.39 0.29 -37.32
N LYS A 80 -15.41 -0.42 -37.91
CA LYS A 80 -15.46 -0.81 -39.33
C LYS A 80 -16.60 -1.77 -39.66
N THR A 81 -17.15 -2.48 -38.68
CA THR A 81 -18.19 -3.50 -38.87
C THR A 81 -19.54 -3.10 -38.29
N GLU A 82 -19.71 -1.85 -37.83
CA GLU A 82 -20.93 -1.30 -37.19
C GLU A 82 -21.51 -2.16 -36.06
N SER A 83 -20.68 -3.03 -35.47
CA SER A 83 -21.15 -4.03 -34.52
C SER A 83 -20.95 -3.51 -33.10
N VAL A 84 -22.00 -2.89 -32.54
CA VAL A 84 -22.10 -2.54 -31.10
C VAL A 84 -21.57 -3.65 -30.17
N PRO A 85 -21.83 -4.96 -30.42
CA PRO A 85 -21.31 -6.03 -29.57
C PRO A 85 -19.79 -6.03 -29.35
N LYS A 86 -19.00 -5.67 -30.37
CA LYS A 86 -17.52 -5.68 -30.25
C LYS A 86 -16.97 -4.49 -29.45
N LEU A 87 -17.70 -3.36 -29.41
CA LEU A 87 -17.35 -2.25 -28.50
C LEU A 87 -17.55 -2.67 -27.04
N VAL A 88 -18.68 -3.33 -26.76
CA VAL A 88 -18.99 -3.89 -25.44
C VAL A 88 -17.94 -4.93 -25.04
N GLU A 89 -17.51 -5.79 -25.96
CA GLU A 89 -16.44 -6.76 -25.75
C GLU A 89 -15.11 -6.09 -25.38
N GLY A 90 -14.70 -5.04 -26.10
CA GLY A 90 -13.48 -4.30 -25.79
C GLY A 90 -13.53 -3.62 -24.42
N LEU A 91 -14.68 -3.06 -24.04
CA LEU A 91 -14.89 -2.46 -22.72
C LEU A 91 -14.91 -3.53 -21.61
N LEU A 92 -15.53 -4.68 -21.87
CA LEU A 92 -15.56 -5.81 -20.96
C LEU A 92 -14.15 -6.37 -20.73
N LEU A 93 -13.33 -6.46 -21.78
CA LEU A 93 -11.94 -6.89 -21.68
C LEU A 93 -11.12 -5.92 -20.83
N PHE A 94 -11.25 -4.60 -21.08
CA PHE A 94 -10.62 -3.58 -20.24
C PHE A 94 -11.03 -3.72 -18.78
N TRP A 95 -12.34 -3.86 -18.53
CA TRP A 95 -12.90 -3.99 -17.20
C TRP A 95 -12.39 -5.22 -16.44
N LEU A 96 -12.25 -6.36 -17.12
CA LEU A 96 -11.71 -7.59 -16.55
C LEU A 96 -10.20 -7.50 -16.28
N LEU A 97 -9.44 -6.86 -17.18
CA LEU A 97 -7.98 -6.87 -17.07
C LEU A 97 -7.42 -5.75 -16.18
N PHE A 98 -8.06 -4.59 -16.16
CA PHE A 98 -7.61 -3.42 -15.41
C PHE A 98 -7.35 -3.67 -13.91
N PRO A 99 -8.27 -4.25 -13.11
CA PRO A 99 -8.01 -4.49 -11.69
C PRO A 99 -6.91 -5.53 -11.46
N ILE A 100 -6.80 -6.53 -12.33
CA ILE A 100 -5.71 -7.52 -12.30
C ILE A 100 -4.37 -6.83 -12.52
N GLY A 101 -4.32 -5.91 -13.49
CA GLY A 101 -3.15 -5.09 -13.78
C GLY A 101 -2.68 -4.24 -12.61
N ILE A 102 -3.59 -3.50 -11.99
CA ILE A 102 -3.29 -2.67 -10.82
C ILE A 102 -2.76 -3.53 -9.67
N LEU A 103 -3.45 -4.62 -9.34
CA LEU A 103 -3.01 -5.54 -8.29
C LEU A 103 -1.65 -6.16 -8.60
N SER A 104 -1.42 -6.46 -9.87
CA SER A 104 -0.16 -7.04 -10.33
C SER A 104 1.00 -6.07 -10.18
N SER A 105 0.82 -4.82 -10.60
CA SER A 105 1.85 -3.79 -10.50
C SER A 105 2.20 -3.42 -9.05
N LEU A 106 1.23 -3.47 -8.12
CA LEU A 106 1.46 -3.17 -6.70
C LEU A 106 2.01 -4.34 -5.90
N THR A 107 1.82 -5.58 -6.36
CA THR A 107 2.42 -6.78 -5.76
C THR A 107 3.77 -7.15 -6.39
N GLY A 108 4.05 -6.62 -7.58
CA GLY A 108 5.27 -6.89 -8.32
C GLY A 108 6.50 -6.28 -7.65
N ARG A 109 7.68 -6.84 -7.99
CA ARG A 109 8.98 -6.25 -7.58
C ARG A 109 9.25 -4.89 -8.21
N SER A 110 8.54 -4.59 -9.29
CA SER A 110 8.62 -3.33 -10.01
C SER A 110 7.21 -2.82 -10.29
N PRO A 111 6.93 -1.52 -10.05
CA PRO A 111 5.64 -0.91 -10.35
C PRO A 111 5.31 -0.90 -11.86
N TRP A 112 6.29 -1.24 -12.71
CA TRP A 112 6.17 -1.30 -14.17
C TRP A 112 5.86 -2.69 -14.71
N MET A 113 5.69 -3.70 -13.85
CA MET A 113 5.37 -5.06 -14.30
C MET A 113 3.85 -5.17 -14.46
N PRO A 114 3.31 -5.28 -15.70
CA PRO A 114 1.87 -5.30 -15.90
C PRO A 114 1.23 -6.60 -15.39
N ILE A 115 1.97 -7.73 -15.49
CA ILE A 115 1.49 -9.05 -15.07
C ILE A 115 2.56 -9.76 -14.25
N SER A 116 2.20 -10.16 -13.04
CA SER A 116 2.98 -10.95 -12.11
C SER A 116 2.37 -12.34 -12.09
N LEU A 117 3.15 -13.33 -12.53
CA LEU A 117 2.70 -14.72 -12.61
C LEU A 117 2.30 -15.26 -11.22
N ASP A 118 2.96 -14.75 -10.17
CA ASP A 118 2.64 -15.08 -8.79
C ASP A 118 1.21 -14.68 -8.42
N LEU A 119 0.74 -13.49 -8.82
CA LEU A 119 -0.64 -13.06 -8.59
C LEU A 119 -1.62 -13.89 -9.42
N LEU A 120 -1.29 -14.15 -10.68
CA LEU A 120 -2.15 -14.91 -11.60
C LEU A 120 -2.43 -16.33 -11.09
N SER A 121 -1.43 -16.97 -10.48
CA SER A 121 -1.58 -18.29 -9.86
C SER A 121 -2.45 -18.30 -8.59
N ARG A 122 -2.66 -17.12 -7.97
CA ARG A 122 -3.43 -16.96 -6.72
C ARG A 122 -4.89 -16.57 -6.96
N LEU A 123 -5.18 -15.83 -8.04
CA LEU A 123 -6.54 -15.46 -8.44
C LEU A 123 -7.55 -16.63 -8.40
N PRO A 124 -7.27 -17.82 -8.97
CA PRO A 124 -8.24 -18.92 -8.96
C PRO A 124 -8.51 -19.49 -7.55
N GLN A 125 -7.62 -19.28 -6.57
CA GLN A 125 -7.81 -19.81 -5.21
C GLN A 125 -8.98 -19.15 -4.48
N LYS A 126 -9.39 -17.95 -4.90
CA LYS A 126 -10.52 -17.18 -4.35
C LYS A 126 -11.51 -16.80 -5.45
N PHE A 127 -11.84 -17.75 -6.31
CA PHE A 127 -12.71 -17.53 -7.49
C PHE A 127 -14.05 -16.85 -7.15
N PHE A 128 -14.74 -17.28 -6.09
CA PHE A 128 -16.00 -16.64 -5.68
C PHE A 128 -15.83 -15.19 -5.23
N SER A 129 -14.72 -14.87 -4.55
CA SER A 129 -14.41 -13.48 -4.17
C SER A 129 -14.09 -12.63 -5.39
N LEU A 130 -13.44 -13.20 -6.40
CA LEU A 130 -13.18 -12.54 -7.68
C LEU A 130 -14.49 -12.23 -8.43
N ILE A 131 -15.40 -13.20 -8.52
CA ILE A 131 -16.73 -12.99 -9.11
C ILE A 131 -17.49 -11.90 -8.35
N ALA A 132 -17.53 -11.97 -7.02
CA ALA A 132 -18.20 -10.98 -6.19
C ALA A 132 -17.60 -9.57 -6.39
N PHE A 133 -16.27 -9.46 -6.48
CA PHE A 133 -15.58 -8.21 -6.80
C PHE A 133 -16.03 -7.64 -8.14
N TYR A 134 -16.11 -8.45 -9.21
CA TYR A 134 -16.58 -7.96 -10.50
C TYR A 134 -18.05 -7.55 -10.45
N ILE A 135 -18.95 -8.39 -9.93
CA ILE A 135 -20.38 -8.05 -9.84
C ILE A 135 -20.58 -6.73 -9.06
N LEU A 136 -19.93 -6.58 -7.91
CA LEU A 136 -20.02 -5.37 -7.09
C LEU A 136 -19.32 -4.17 -7.73
N GLY A 137 -18.21 -4.39 -8.43
CA GLY A 137 -17.42 -3.36 -9.12
C GLY A 137 -18.05 -2.86 -10.41
N ALA A 138 -18.95 -3.64 -11.03
CA ALA A 138 -19.68 -3.24 -12.24
C ALA A 138 -20.56 -2.01 -12.00
N VAL A 139 -21.24 -1.94 -10.85
CA VAL A 139 -22.15 -0.84 -10.49
C VAL A 139 -21.45 0.52 -10.40
N PRO A 140 -20.39 0.71 -9.56
CA PRO A 140 -19.71 1.98 -9.46
C PRO A 140 -19.00 2.38 -10.77
N LEU A 141 -18.48 1.41 -11.52
CA LEU A 141 -17.92 1.69 -12.84
C LEU A 141 -18.98 2.10 -13.85
N ALA A 142 -20.15 1.46 -13.85
CA ALA A 142 -21.26 1.87 -14.70
C ALA A 142 -21.68 3.31 -14.39
N ALA A 143 -21.68 3.73 -13.11
CA ALA A 143 -21.92 5.12 -12.73
C ALA A 143 -20.85 6.07 -13.30
N PHE A 144 -19.58 5.70 -13.22
CA PHE A 144 -18.47 6.48 -13.77
C PHE A 144 -18.50 6.57 -15.32
N PHE A 145 -18.73 5.45 -16.01
CA PHE A 145 -18.86 5.44 -17.47
C PHE A 145 -20.15 6.12 -17.95
N SER A 146 -21.23 6.04 -17.19
CA SER A 146 -22.46 6.80 -17.42
C SER A 146 -22.17 8.31 -17.40
N TRP A 147 -21.30 8.79 -16.50
CA TRP A 147 -20.84 10.17 -16.53
C TRP A 147 -20.03 10.51 -17.79
N LEU A 148 -19.14 9.63 -18.25
CA LEU A 148 -18.40 9.86 -19.50
C LEU A 148 -19.32 9.92 -20.72
N VAL A 149 -20.34 9.06 -20.80
CA VAL A 149 -21.26 9.00 -21.94
C VAL A 149 -22.30 10.11 -21.89
N PHE A 150 -23.01 10.22 -20.77
CA PHE A 150 -24.12 11.15 -20.61
C PHE A 150 -23.69 12.51 -20.11
N GLY A 151 -22.75 12.61 -19.17
CA GLY A 151 -22.27 13.91 -18.65
C GLY A 151 -21.52 14.72 -19.71
N VAL A 152 -20.73 14.04 -20.53
CA VAL A 152 -20.04 14.64 -21.68
C VAL A 152 -20.90 14.55 -22.94
N GLY A 153 -22.16 14.11 -22.93
CA GLY A 153 -23.03 14.01 -24.12
C GLY A 153 -23.50 15.37 -24.68
N ARG A 154 -23.98 15.40 -25.93
CA ARG A 154 -24.42 16.66 -26.61
C ARG A 154 -25.66 17.29 -25.95
N ASP A 155 -26.52 16.46 -25.37
CA ASP A 155 -27.85 16.87 -24.90
C ASP A 155 -28.00 16.83 -23.37
N ALA A 156 -26.88 16.86 -22.64
CA ALA A 156 -26.94 16.78 -21.20
C ALA A 156 -27.19 18.18 -20.61
N GLY A 157 -28.42 18.45 -20.17
CA GLY A 157 -28.68 19.66 -19.39
C GLY A 157 -27.88 19.66 -18.06
N ILE A 158 -27.59 20.84 -17.52
CA ILE A 158 -26.93 21.01 -16.21
C ILE A 158 -27.63 20.18 -15.11
N ALA A 159 -28.96 20.10 -15.15
CA ALA A 159 -29.78 19.30 -14.24
C ALA A 159 -29.46 17.80 -14.26
N ARG A 160 -28.94 17.25 -15.38
CA ARG A 160 -28.49 15.86 -15.50
C ARG A 160 -27.03 15.69 -15.09
N ILE A 161 -26.16 16.65 -15.44
CA ILE A 161 -24.73 16.57 -15.14
C ILE A 161 -24.48 16.55 -13.64
N LEU A 162 -25.24 17.33 -12.86
CA LEU A 162 -25.08 17.45 -11.42
C LEU A 162 -25.20 16.10 -10.68
N PRO A 163 -26.33 15.36 -10.74
CA PRO A 163 -26.45 14.08 -10.05
C PRO A 163 -25.48 13.02 -10.61
N ILE A 164 -25.25 13.01 -11.92
CA ILE A 164 -24.37 12.02 -12.56
C ILE A 164 -22.91 12.23 -12.12
N SER A 165 -22.45 13.47 -11.96
CA SER A 165 -21.10 13.77 -11.46
C SER A 165 -20.93 13.33 -10.00
N ALA A 166 -21.96 13.50 -9.16
CA ALA A 166 -21.92 13.06 -7.77
C ALA A 166 -21.85 11.52 -7.66
N LEU A 167 -22.65 10.82 -8.49
CA LEU A 167 -22.64 9.36 -8.57
C LEU A 167 -21.31 8.82 -9.12
N ALA A 168 -20.71 9.48 -10.11
CA ALA A 168 -19.42 9.08 -10.66
C ALA A 168 -18.27 9.29 -9.66
N ALA A 169 -18.27 10.40 -8.92
CA ALA A 169 -17.30 10.64 -7.85
C ALA A 169 -17.42 9.60 -6.72
N ALA A 170 -18.65 9.29 -6.30
CA ALA A 170 -18.90 8.24 -5.31
C ALA A 170 -18.47 6.85 -5.83
N GLY A 171 -18.87 6.52 -7.06
CA GLY A 171 -18.53 5.27 -7.72
C GLY A 171 -17.02 5.07 -7.82
N TRP A 172 -16.28 6.12 -8.18
CA TRP A 172 -14.82 6.07 -8.25
C TRP A 172 -14.16 5.68 -6.93
N ILE A 173 -14.55 6.30 -5.81
CA ILE A 173 -14.01 5.98 -4.47
C ILE A 173 -14.43 4.57 -4.04
N VAL A 174 -15.69 4.18 -4.25
CA VAL A 174 -16.19 2.85 -3.90
C VAL A 174 -15.46 1.77 -4.69
N TYR A 175 -15.22 1.99 -5.97
CA TYR A 175 -14.48 1.07 -6.82
C TYR A 175 -13.02 0.91 -6.36
N ALA A 176 -12.33 2.02 -6.05
CA ALA A 176 -10.97 1.98 -5.48
C ALA A 176 -10.92 1.14 -4.20
N ARG A 177 -11.89 1.32 -3.31
CA ARG A 177 -12.00 0.56 -2.04
C ARG A 177 -12.30 -0.91 -2.26
N LEU A 178 -13.18 -1.25 -3.21
CA LEU A 178 -13.46 -2.64 -3.60
C LEU A 178 -12.19 -3.33 -4.11
N ALA A 179 -11.44 -2.65 -4.97
CA ALA A 179 -10.20 -3.17 -5.55
C ALA A 179 -9.13 -3.36 -4.46
N GLY A 180 -9.00 -2.40 -3.53
CA GLY A 180 -8.11 -2.53 -2.37
C GLY A 180 -8.49 -3.70 -1.45
N ARG A 181 -9.79 -3.87 -1.12
CA ARG A 181 -10.26 -5.03 -0.33
C ARG A 181 -9.97 -6.35 -1.03
N TYR A 182 -10.16 -6.41 -2.34
CA TYR A 182 -9.82 -7.60 -3.11
C TYR A 182 -8.31 -7.89 -3.05
N GLY A 183 -7.46 -6.87 -3.17
CA GLY A 183 -6.02 -7.00 -2.98
C GLY A 183 -5.64 -7.51 -1.60
N PHE A 184 -6.27 -6.97 -0.55
CA PHE A 184 -6.08 -7.44 0.82
C PHE A 184 -6.49 -8.91 0.99
N LEU A 185 -7.55 -9.38 0.33
CA LEU A 185 -7.94 -10.79 0.39
C LEU A 185 -6.95 -11.73 -0.26
N LEU A 186 -6.25 -11.27 -1.31
CA LEU A 186 -5.24 -12.06 -2.00
C LEU A 186 -3.98 -12.28 -1.16
N THR A 187 -3.71 -11.45 -0.15
CA THR A 187 -2.58 -11.67 0.78
C THR A 187 -2.78 -12.91 1.67
N PHE A 188 -4.04 -13.31 1.93
CA PHE A 188 -4.38 -14.52 2.71
C PHE A 188 -4.44 -15.82 1.90
N THR A 189 -3.89 -15.83 0.68
CA THR A 189 -3.82 -17.05 -0.14
C THR A 189 -2.59 -17.87 0.23
N LYS A 190 -2.68 -19.21 0.17
CA LYS A 190 -1.67 -20.17 0.70
C LYS A 190 -0.27 -20.03 0.08
N GLY A 191 -0.12 -19.23 -0.97
CA GLY A 191 1.17 -18.96 -1.61
C GLY A 191 1.96 -17.78 -1.02
N TYR A 192 1.35 -16.95 -0.17
CA TYR A 192 2.06 -15.82 0.45
C TYR A 192 2.93 -16.28 1.63
N GLU A 193 2.40 -17.17 2.48
CA GLU A 193 3.13 -17.70 3.64
C GLU A 193 4.48 -18.30 3.24
N VAL A 194 4.50 -19.12 2.18
CA VAL A 194 5.75 -19.74 1.68
C VAL A 194 6.75 -18.71 1.14
N LEU A 195 6.27 -17.60 0.57
CA LEU A 195 7.15 -16.57 0.03
C LEU A 195 7.74 -15.71 1.16
N ASP A 196 6.92 -15.37 2.15
CA ASP A 196 7.33 -14.61 3.33
C ASP A 196 8.34 -15.42 4.14
N ASP A 197 8.05 -16.69 4.41
CA ASP A 197 8.97 -17.62 5.06
C ASP A 197 10.31 -17.70 4.30
N ARG A 198 10.29 -17.72 2.95
CA ARG A 198 11.52 -17.71 2.14
C ARG A 198 12.31 -16.40 2.20
N ILE A 199 11.63 -15.26 2.31
CA ILE A 199 12.27 -13.95 2.44
C ILE A 199 12.91 -13.84 3.81
N GLU A 200 12.17 -14.19 4.87
CA GLU A 200 12.70 -14.24 6.24
C GLU A 200 13.90 -15.18 6.34
N LEU A 201 13.82 -16.40 5.78
CA LEU A 201 14.94 -17.33 5.75
C LEU A 201 16.16 -16.77 5.01
N ARG A 202 15.97 -16.03 3.90
CA ARG A 202 17.08 -15.34 3.22
C ARG A 202 17.67 -14.23 4.08
N GLU A 203 16.85 -13.40 4.71
CA GLU A 203 17.35 -12.34 5.60
C GLU A 203 18.11 -12.91 6.80
N ILE A 204 17.63 -14.02 7.37
CA ILE A 204 18.35 -14.77 8.40
C ILE A 204 19.67 -15.32 7.85
N GLU A 205 19.69 -15.88 6.63
CA GLU A 205 20.92 -16.40 6.02
C GLU A 205 21.94 -15.29 5.73
N TYR A 206 21.49 -14.14 5.22
CA TYR A 206 22.34 -12.98 4.92
C TYR A 206 22.82 -12.28 6.20
N SER A 207 21.98 -12.19 7.23
CA SER A 207 22.37 -11.62 8.52
C SER A 207 23.29 -12.56 9.31
N GLY A 208 23.05 -13.87 9.27
CA GLY A 208 23.87 -14.91 9.89
C GLY A 208 25.26 -15.07 9.24
N LYS A 209 25.37 -14.90 7.91
CA LYS A 209 26.68 -14.88 7.23
C LYS A 209 27.47 -13.60 7.49
N ARG A 210 26.86 -12.57 8.09
CA ARG A 210 27.50 -11.29 8.42
C ARG A 210 28.05 -11.23 9.85
N ARG A 211 28.88 -12.22 10.22
CA ARG A 211 30.05 -12.12 11.12
C ARG A 211 30.37 -13.51 11.67
N LYS A 212 31.06 -14.33 10.88
CA LYS A 212 32.16 -15.09 11.49
C LYS A 212 33.09 -14.03 12.08
N LYS A 213 32.96 -13.77 13.39
CA LYS A 213 33.90 -12.97 14.17
C LYS A 213 35.28 -13.46 13.77
N LYS A 214 36.02 -12.70 12.95
CA LYS A 214 37.48 -12.81 12.92
C LYS A 214 37.87 -12.76 14.39
N LYS A 215 38.40 -13.86 14.94
CA LYS A 215 38.97 -13.91 16.28
C LYS A 215 39.83 -12.65 16.39
N LYS A 216 39.36 -11.66 17.16
CA LYS A 216 40.16 -10.48 17.46
C LYS A 216 41.45 -11.06 18.07
N LYS A 217 42.57 -10.83 17.38
CA LYS A 217 43.91 -11.04 17.92
C LYS A 217 43.87 -10.42 19.31
N LYS A 218 44.22 -11.19 20.35
CA LYS A 218 44.26 -10.76 21.74
C LYS A 218 45.15 -9.53 21.78
N VAL A 219 44.55 -8.34 21.76
CA VAL A 219 45.26 -7.08 21.96
C VAL A 219 45.60 -7.09 23.44
N GLU A 220 46.90 -7.05 23.70
CA GLU A 220 47.49 -6.91 25.02
C GLU A 220 46.82 -5.72 25.73
N PRO A 221 46.40 -5.85 27.00
CA PRO A 221 45.66 -4.80 27.68
C PRO A 221 46.51 -3.52 27.73
N GLU A 222 46.17 -2.54 26.90
CA GLU A 222 46.62 -1.18 27.10
C GLU A 222 46.14 -0.72 28.48
N VAL A 223 47.09 -0.15 29.22
CA VAL A 223 46.92 0.47 30.53
C VAL A 223 45.63 1.30 30.54
N PRO A 224 44.80 1.24 31.61
CA PRO A 224 43.56 2.01 31.69
C PRO A 224 43.84 3.49 31.40
N GLN A 225 43.54 3.94 30.18
CA GLN A 225 43.39 5.36 29.93
C GLN A 225 42.20 5.80 30.76
N GLU A 226 42.44 6.77 31.64
CA GLU A 226 41.42 7.43 32.43
C GLU A 226 40.22 7.73 31.53
N ALA A 227 39.03 7.28 31.95
CA ALA A 227 37.82 7.50 31.19
C ALA A 227 37.72 9.00 30.88
N PRO A 228 37.53 9.39 29.59
CA PRO A 228 37.41 10.79 29.26
C PRO A 228 36.32 11.42 30.13
N PRO A 229 36.55 12.64 30.67
CA PRO A 229 35.58 13.30 31.52
C PRO A 229 34.24 13.35 30.80
N PHE A 230 33.15 13.12 31.53
CA PHE A 230 31.80 13.18 30.99
C PHE A 230 31.53 14.61 30.47
N ILE A 231 31.60 14.79 29.16
CA ILE A 231 31.33 16.07 28.50
C ILE A 231 29.81 16.24 28.42
N GLN A 232 29.28 17.32 28.99
CA GLN A 232 27.85 17.61 28.90
C GLN A 232 27.47 17.97 27.45
N PRO A 233 26.24 17.66 26.99
CA PRO A 233 25.81 18.00 25.62
C PRO A 233 25.95 19.49 25.27
N SER A 234 25.89 20.38 26.26
CA SER A 234 26.14 21.82 26.11
C SER A 234 27.60 22.18 25.82
N GLN A 235 28.53 21.27 26.12
CA GLN A 235 29.97 21.43 25.87
C GLN A 235 30.43 20.73 24.59
N MET A 236 29.55 20.01 23.89
CA MET A 236 29.87 19.44 22.58
C MET A 236 29.88 20.55 21.52
N THR A 237 30.83 20.46 20.59
CA THR A 237 30.91 21.37 19.46
C THR A 237 29.61 21.31 18.66
N PRO A 238 28.96 22.46 18.36
CA PRO A 238 27.68 22.46 17.66
C PRO A 238 27.82 21.77 16.31
N LEU A 239 26.97 20.76 16.07
CA LEU A 239 26.91 20.05 14.79
C LEU A 239 26.40 21.04 13.73
N THR A 240 27.28 21.41 12.82
CA THR A 240 26.93 22.26 11.68
C THR A 240 26.42 21.35 10.55
N GLY A 241 25.11 21.36 10.33
CA GLY A 241 24.53 20.75 9.14
C GLY A 241 24.85 21.61 7.93
N ALA A 242 25.30 21.00 6.82
CA ALA A 242 25.71 21.72 5.61
C ALA A 242 24.61 22.60 4.98
N ILE A 243 23.33 22.41 5.36
CA ILE A 243 22.17 23.09 4.75
C ILE A 243 21.38 23.92 5.78
N ASP A 244 21.40 23.55 7.06
CA ASP A 244 20.48 24.11 8.07
C ASP A 244 21.15 25.03 9.12
N GLY A 245 22.43 25.35 8.94
CA GLY A 245 23.18 26.15 9.91
C GLY A 245 23.48 25.38 11.21
N PRO A 246 23.96 26.06 12.26
CA PRO A 246 24.28 25.42 13.54
C PRO A 246 22.98 24.94 14.20
N VAL A 247 22.78 23.62 14.21
CA VAL A 247 21.70 23.00 14.99
C VAL A 247 22.13 23.02 16.45
N VAL A 248 21.79 24.10 17.14
CA VAL A 248 22.05 24.24 18.58
C VAL A 248 21.16 23.21 19.29
N GLY A 249 21.79 22.16 19.83
CA GLY A 249 21.09 21.14 20.61
C GLY A 249 20.32 21.79 21.74
N TYR A 250 19.13 21.26 22.03
CA TYR A 250 18.25 21.73 23.10
C TYR A 250 19.05 22.07 24.37
N ASP A 251 18.88 23.30 24.85
CA ASP A 251 19.53 23.82 26.04
C ASP A 251 18.89 23.15 27.28
N VAL A 252 19.23 21.87 27.50
CA VAL A 252 18.78 21.10 28.66
C VAL A 252 19.72 21.43 29.81
N THR A 253 19.48 22.58 30.45
CA THR A 253 20.13 22.91 31.72
C THR A 253 19.60 21.97 32.80
N TRP A 254 20.40 20.99 33.21
CA TRP A 254 20.05 20.03 34.27
C TRP A 254 19.90 20.68 35.66
N GLU A 255 20.25 21.96 35.81
CA GLU A 255 20.16 22.71 37.06
C GLU A 255 18.72 22.85 37.59
N THR A 256 17.70 22.71 36.73
CA THR A 256 16.29 22.85 37.14
C THR A 256 15.63 21.53 37.51
N VAL A 257 16.26 20.38 37.26
CA VAL A 257 15.71 19.08 37.67
C VAL A 257 16.16 18.83 39.12
N LYS A 258 15.36 19.32 40.08
CA LYS A 258 15.50 18.90 41.49
C LYS A 258 15.60 17.37 41.51
N PRO A 259 16.59 16.79 42.20
CA PRO A 259 16.67 15.34 42.35
C PRO A 259 15.33 14.87 42.93
N VAL A 260 14.57 14.13 42.13
CA VAL A 260 13.36 13.47 42.60
C VAL A 260 13.83 12.53 43.71
N SER A 261 13.44 12.84 44.94
CA SER A 261 13.70 12.00 46.11
C SER A 261 13.34 10.55 45.76
N PRO A 262 14.18 9.56 46.13
CA PRO A 262 13.95 8.16 45.82
C PRO A 262 12.49 7.81 46.13
N PRO A 263 11.74 7.23 45.18
CA PRO A 263 10.34 6.92 45.41
C PRO A 263 10.23 6.08 46.68
N GLU A 264 9.47 6.60 47.64
CA GLU A 264 9.08 5.88 48.84
C GLU A 264 8.58 4.50 48.43
N ASN A 265 9.17 3.45 49.02
CA ASN A 265 8.97 2.04 48.73
C ASN A 265 7.50 1.64 48.92
N LYS A 266 6.62 2.06 48.01
CA LYS A 266 5.28 1.51 47.89
C LYS A 266 5.41 0.22 47.08
N PRO A 267 4.89 -0.91 47.58
CA PRO A 267 4.86 -2.14 46.80
C PRO A 267 4.19 -1.84 45.45
N PRO A 268 4.70 -2.42 44.35
CA PRO A 268 4.21 -2.13 43.01
C PRO A 268 2.70 -2.33 42.99
N SER A 269 1.95 -1.24 42.85
CA SER A 269 0.52 -1.33 42.57
C SER A 269 0.38 -2.14 41.30
N GLU A 270 -0.42 -3.21 41.36
CA GLU A 270 -0.66 -4.12 40.26
C GLU A 270 -0.83 -3.35 38.94
N PRO A 271 -0.25 -3.85 37.83
CA PRO A 271 -0.39 -3.19 36.54
C PRO A 271 -1.89 -3.04 36.27
N LYS A 272 -2.36 -1.79 36.24
CA LYS A 272 -3.68 -1.45 35.70
C LYS A 272 -3.66 -1.91 34.25
N TYR A 273 -4.17 -3.11 34.02
CA TYR A 273 -4.50 -3.60 32.70
C TYR A 273 -5.34 -2.52 32.03
N TRP A 274 -4.80 -1.95 30.97
CA TRP A 274 -5.57 -1.18 30.00
C TRP A 274 -6.63 -2.15 29.46
N LYS A 275 -7.82 -2.13 30.07
CA LYS A 275 -9.02 -2.67 29.45
C LYS A 275 -9.24 -1.82 28.22
N SER A 276 -8.89 -2.38 27.07
CA SER A 276 -9.23 -1.80 25.77
C SER A 276 -10.73 -1.48 25.76
N ASN A 277 -11.08 -0.25 25.36
CA ASN A 277 -12.45 0.25 25.17
C ASN A 277 -13.22 -0.46 24.03
N TYR A 278 -12.99 -1.76 23.82
CA TYR A 278 -13.87 -2.66 23.06
C TYR A 278 -14.78 -3.45 24.02
N GLY A 279 -15.13 -2.86 25.16
CA GLY A 279 -16.23 -3.31 26.01
C GLY A 279 -17.50 -2.63 25.55
N THR A 280 -18.17 -3.24 24.58
CA THR A 280 -19.60 -3.01 24.38
C THR A 280 -20.30 -3.34 25.70
N GLU A 281 -21.08 -2.38 26.21
CA GLU A 281 -21.99 -2.54 27.34
C GLU A 281 -22.80 -3.84 27.17
N LEU A 282 -22.46 -4.83 27.97
CA LEU A 282 -23.20 -6.10 28.10
C LEU A 282 -23.62 -6.31 29.55
N SER A 283 -23.82 -5.22 30.31
CA SER A 283 -24.27 -5.25 31.70
C SER A 283 -25.76 -4.97 31.89
N ASP A 284 -26.47 -4.58 30.84
CA ASP A 284 -27.89 -4.17 30.91
C ASP A 284 -28.82 -5.12 30.14
N TRP A 285 -28.41 -6.39 29.96
CA TRP A 285 -29.25 -7.41 29.34
C TRP A 285 -29.94 -8.26 30.40
N ASP A 286 -31.13 -7.80 30.80
CA ASP A 286 -32.04 -8.45 31.76
C ASP A 286 -32.87 -9.58 31.11
N GLY A 287 -32.46 -10.04 29.92
CA GLY A 287 -33.16 -11.08 29.18
C GLY A 287 -32.94 -12.44 29.81
N GLU A 288 -34.02 -13.12 30.19
CA GLU A 288 -34.00 -14.54 30.54
C GLU A 288 -33.31 -15.32 29.41
N LEU A 289 -32.20 -15.97 29.74
CA LEU A 289 -31.50 -16.87 28.83
C LEU A 289 -32.50 -17.94 28.33
N PRO A 290 -32.66 -18.13 27.01
CA PRO A 290 -33.49 -19.21 26.50
C PRO A 290 -32.96 -20.54 27.02
N ALA A 291 -33.87 -21.34 27.58
CA ALA A 291 -33.56 -22.66 28.11
C ALA A 291 -32.77 -23.48 27.07
N ILE A 292 -31.59 -23.93 27.49
CA ILE A 292 -30.75 -24.86 26.71
C ILE A 292 -31.60 -26.13 26.51
N PRO A 293 -31.89 -26.55 25.28
CA PRO A 293 -32.60 -27.79 25.05
C PRO A 293 -31.74 -28.95 25.58
N GLU A 294 -32.29 -29.74 26.50
CA GLU A 294 -31.67 -30.98 26.98
C GLU A 294 -31.35 -31.88 25.78
N GLU A 295 -30.06 -32.15 25.57
CA GLU A 295 -29.60 -33.08 24.54
C GLU A 295 -30.08 -34.51 24.88
N GLU A 296 -30.91 -35.08 24.01
CA GLU A 296 -31.29 -36.48 24.07
C GLU A 296 -30.05 -37.39 23.93
N PRO A 297 -29.94 -38.49 24.70
CA PRO A 297 -28.84 -39.43 24.59
C PRO A 297 -28.85 -40.14 23.23
N VAL A 298 -27.81 -39.91 22.45
CA VAL A 298 -27.54 -40.56 21.16
C VAL A 298 -27.44 -42.07 21.37
N ARG A 299 -28.41 -42.79 20.80
CA ARG A 299 -28.46 -44.24 20.70
C ARG A 299 -27.25 -44.81 19.97
N GLU A 300 -26.51 -45.64 20.70
CA GLU A 300 -25.51 -46.57 20.22
C GLU A 300 -26.12 -47.57 19.21
N LYS A 301 -25.62 -47.59 17.97
CA LYS A 301 -25.85 -48.69 17.00
C LYS A 301 -24.55 -49.10 16.33
N THR A 302 -23.98 -50.15 16.89
CA THR A 302 -23.42 -51.36 16.25
C THR A 302 -22.76 -51.28 14.86
N LYS A 303 -21.47 -51.67 14.86
CA LYS A 303 -20.82 -52.71 14.03
C LYS A 303 -21.19 -52.79 12.54
N GLY A 304 -20.21 -52.53 11.68
CA GLY A 304 -20.27 -52.83 10.25
C GLY A 304 -18.97 -52.59 9.50
N ASP A 305 -17.96 -53.40 9.83
CA ASP A 305 -16.86 -53.90 8.98
C ASP A 305 -16.72 -53.35 7.54
N LYS A 306 -15.56 -52.76 7.23
CA LYS A 306 -14.82 -52.97 5.96
C LYS A 306 -13.43 -52.33 6.02
N ARG A 307 -12.43 -53.19 6.20
CA ARG A 307 -11.01 -52.93 5.97
C ARG A 307 -10.77 -52.34 4.57
N VAL A 308 -10.28 -51.10 4.51
CA VAL A 308 -9.57 -50.59 3.33
C VAL A 308 -8.07 -50.68 3.63
N LYS A 309 -7.37 -51.42 2.77
CA LYS A 309 -5.92 -51.61 2.75
C LYS A 309 -5.20 -50.27 2.83
N GLY A 310 -4.32 -50.13 3.82
CA GLY A 310 -3.41 -49.00 3.94
C GLY A 310 -2.45 -48.96 2.75
N GLU A 311 -2.49 -47.86 2.01
CA GLU A 311 -1.41 -47.42 1.15
C GLU A 311 -0.38 -46.75 2.07
N ILE A 312 0.77 -47.42 2.21
CA ILE A 312 1.92 -46.95 2.96
C ILE A 312 2.40 -45.66 2.29
N LEU A 313 2.08 -44.51 2.88
CA LEU A 313 2.75 -43.25 2.58
C LEU A 313 4.23 -43.45 2.87
N LYS A 314 5.04 -43.50 1.81
CA LYS A 314 6.49 -43.41 1.91
C LYS A 314 6.84 -42.12 2.63
N GLU A 315 7.59 -42.26 3.71
CA GLU A 315 8.18 -41.14 4.44
C GLU A 315 8.95 -40.23 3.46
N PRO A 316 8.87 -38.89 3.62
CA PRO A 316 9.70 -37.99 2.86
C PRO A 316 11.18 -38.27 3.18
N THR A 317 11.96 -38.51 2.13
CA THR A 317 13.40 -38.71 2.21
C THR A 317 14.03 -37.54 2.97
N PRO A 318 14.91 -37.79 3.94
CA PRO A 318 15.64 -36.73 4.63
C PRO A 318 16.47 -35.94 3.61
N TRP A 319 16.45 -34.61 3.75
CA TRP A 319 17.29 -33.72 2.97
C TRP A 319 18.75 -34.16 3.11
N ASN A 320 19.39 -34.41 1.97
CA ASN A 320 20.77 -34.84 1.90
C ASN A 320 21.66 -33.60 2.04
N ASP A 321 22.20 -33.37 3.25
CA ASP A 321 23.05 -32.22 3.59
C ASP A 321 24.43 -32.22 2.90
N ASP A 322 24.72 -33.25 2.11
CA ASP A 322 26.03 -33.47 1.48
C ASP A 322 26.17 -32.92 0.05
N VAL A 323 25.28 -32.02 -0.40
CA VAL A 323 25.48 -31.31 -1.68
C VAL A 323 26.17 -29.96 -1.40
N PRO A 324 27.49 -29.84 -1.61
CA PRO A 324 28.17 -28.55 -1.49
C PRO A 324 27.65 -27.60 -2.58
N LEU A 325 26.78 -26.68 -2.18
CA LEU A 325 26.44 -25.49 -2.97
C LEU A 325 27.65 -24.55 -2.99
N GLU A 326 28.63 -24.88 -3.84
CA GLU A 326 29.65 -23.93 -4.26
C GLU A 326 29.01 -22.89 -5.17
N LEU A 327 28.35 -21.89 -4.58
CA LEU A 327 28.01 -20.67 -5.29
C LEU A 327 29.29 -19.89 -5.56
N PRO A 328 29.62 -19.54 -6.82
CA PRO A 328 30.78 -18.72 -7.11
C PRO A 328 30.56 -17.33 -6.50
N VAL A 329 31.24 -17.06 -5.39
CA VAL A 329 31.37 -15.72 -4.82
C VAL A 329 32.24 -14.91 -5.77
N ARG A 330 31.63 -14.34 -6.80
CA ARG A 330 32.25 -13.31 -7.64
C ARG A 330 32.42 -12.06 -6.77
N LYS A 331 33.56 -11.93 -6.13
CA LYS A 331 34.07 -10.65 -5.62
C LYS A 331 34.32 -9.77 -6.85
N ARG A 332 33.31 -9.03 -7.30
CA ARG A 332 33.54 -7.88 -8.18
C ARG A 332 34.29 -6.85 -7.34
N LYS A 333 35.62 -6.83 -7.47
CA LYS A 333 36.35 -5.59 -7.26
C LYS A 333 35.84 -4.65 -8.33
N VAL A 334 35.12 -3.61 -7.92
CA VAL A 334 34.87 -2.47 -8.80
C VAL A 334 36.16 -1.68 -8.71
N ASP A 335 37.11 -2.02 -9.57
CA ASP A 335 38.30 -1.21 -9.78
C ASP A 335 37.80 -0.02 -10.63
N LEU A 336 37.29 1.03 -9.97
CA LEU A 336 37.00 2.29 -10.65
C LEU A 336 38.32 2.85 -11.16
N THR A 337 38.41 3.03 -12.47
CA THR A 337 39.55 3.67 -13.10
C THR A 337 39.53 5.17 -12.79
N ALA A 338 40.70 5.80 -12.72
CA ALA A 338 40.80 7.23 -12.39
C ALA A 338 39.98 8.12 -13.35
N GLU A 339 39.79 7.68 -14.59
CA GLU A 339 38.98 8.35 -15.62
C GLU A 339 37.47 8.29 -15.30
N GLU A 340 36.95 7.17 -14.78
CA GLU A 340 35.54 7.05 -14.38
C GLU A 340 35.19 7.90 -13.14
N ALA A 341 36.18 8.20 -12.30
CA ALA A 341 35.99 9.12 -11.16
C ALA A 341 35.92 10.59 -11.59
N GLU A 342 36.62 10.94 -12.68
CA GLU A 342 36.65 12.30 -13.24
C GLU A 342 35.35 12.65 -14.01
N GLU A 343 34.77 11.67 -14.73
CA GLU A 343 33.46 11.83 -15.40
C GLU A 343 32.30 12.09 -14.41
N LEU A 344 32.44 11.64 -13.16
CA LEU A 344 31.44 11.85 -12.10
C LEU A 344 31.59 13.21 -11.40
N GLY A 345 32.51 14.07 -11.82
CA GLY A 345 32.71 15.41 -11.25
C GLY A 345 33.21 15.40 -9.79
N LEU A 346 33.73 14.26 -9.32
CA LEU A 346 34.33 14.12 -8.00
C LEU A 346 35.76 14.65 -8.05
N GLN A 347 35.94 15.93 -7.71
CA GLN A 347 37.28 16.51 -7.52
C GLN A 347 37.96 15.82 -6.33
N LEU A 348 38.95 14.95 -6.63
CA LEU A 348 39.67 14.15 -5.63
C LEU A 348 40.66 14.97 -4.76
N SER A 349 40.73 16.30 -4.92
CA SER A 349 41.78 17.12 -4.31
C SER A 349 41.46 17.69 -2.92
N ASP A 350 40.21 17.68 -2.46
CA ASP A 350 39.84 18.43 -1.24
C ASP A 350 39.27 17.56 -0.10
N VAL A 351 39.37 16.24 -0.18
CA VAL A 351 39.04 15.37 0.98
C VAL A 351 40.30 15.14 1.80
N GLU A 352 40.69 16.15 2.59
CA GLU A 352 41.55 15.91 3.73
C GLU A 352 40.88 14.83 4.60
N PRO A 353 41.56 13.71 4.91
CA PRO A 353 41.02 12.70 5.79
C PRO A 353 40.91 13.32 7.18
N THR A 354 39.74 13.83 7.52
CA THR A 354 39.42 14.30 8.86
C THR A 354 39.65 13.12 9.82
N PRO A 355 40.67 13.17 10.68
CA PRO A 355 40.80 12.17 11.72
C PRO A 355 39.67 12.42 12.72
N GLU A 356 39.04 11.33 13.16
CA GLU A 356 38.24 11.28 14.39
C GLU A 356 36.95 12.11 14.41
N ILE A 357 35.82 11.45 14.15
CA ILE A 357 34.75 11.18 15.13
C ILE A 357 34.16 9.82 14.71
N ILE A 358 34.83 8.73 15.08
CA ILE A 358 34.18 7.42 15.20
C ILE A 358 34.02 7.18 16.70
N GLU A 359 33.18 8.00 17.33
CA GLU A 359 32.76 7.71 18.70
C GLU A 359 32.02 6.36 18.73
N PRO A 360 32.24 5.54 19.76
CA PRO A 360 31.80 4.15 19.78
C PRO A 360 30.30 4.03 20.08
N VAL A 361 29.44 4.16 19.06
CA VAL A 361 28.02 3.69 19.11
C VAL A 361 27.94 2.17 19.39
N LYS A 362 29.08 1.47 19.41
CA LYS A 362 29.19 0.05 19.74
C LYS A 362 28.89 -0.29 21.20
N SER A 363 29.01 0.64 22.15
CA SER A 363 28.77 0.34 23.58
C SER A 363 27.28 0.41 23.98
N VAL A 364 26.46 1.19 23.27
CA VAL A 364 25.01 1.31 23.54
C VAL A 364 24.24 0.12 22.95
N VAL A 365 24.68 -0.43 21.82
CA VAL A 365 24.03 -1.60 21.20
C VAL A 365 24.36 -2.90 21.93
N SER A 366 25.48 -3.00 22.65
CA SER A 366 25.88 -4.23 23.36
C SER A 366 25.09 -4.54 24.64
N LYS A 367 24.13 -3.70 25.04
CA LYS A 367 23.26 -3.92 26.20
C LYS A 367 21.78 -4.14 25.88
N ARG A 368 21.37 -4.20 24.59
CA ARG A 368 20.03 -4.70 24.28
C ARG A 368 20.01 -6.19 24.58
N LYS A 369 19.36 -6.57 25.70
CA LYS A 369 18.91 -7.94 25.95
C LYS A 369 18.24 -8.43 24.67
N GLU A 370 18.67 -9.58 24.17
CA GLU A 370 17.93 -10.27 23.13
C GLU A 370 16.46 -10.38 23.60
N PRO A 371 15.48 -9.97 22.78
CA PRO A 371 14.09 -10.02 23.16
C PRO A 371 13.76 -11.45 23.57
N SER A 372 13.07 -11.62 24.69
CA SER A 372 12.79 -12.97 25.20
C SER A 372 11.99 -13.76 24.14
N GLU A 373 12.13 -15.08 24.09
CA GLU A 373 11.34 -15.91 23.16
C GLU A 373 9.83 -15.67 23.29
N ALA A 374 9.36 -15.31 24.49
CA ALA A 374 7.98 -14.90 24.75
C ALA A 374 7.61 -13.56 24.09
N GLU A 375 8.51 -12.58 24.10
CA GLU A 375 8.31 -11.32 23.36
C GLU A 375 8.34 -11.57 21.85
N VAL A 376 9.28 -12.37 21.34
CA VAL A 376 9.33 -12.75 19.91
C VAL A 376 8.06 -13.50 19.50
N MET A 377 7.58 -14.43 20.33
CA MET A 377 6.29 -15.11 20.10
C MET A 377 5.10 -14.16 20.21
N MET A 378 5.11 -13.20 21.14
CA MET A 378 4.06 -12.19 21.22
C MET A 378 4.06 -11.33 19.94
N TYR A 379 5.23 -10.89 19.47
CA TYR A 379 5.33 -10.09 18.25
C TYR A 379 4.98 -10.88 16.98
N SER A 380 5.34 -12.17 16.90
CA SER A 380 5.02 -13.01 15.74
C SER A 380 3.56 -13.43 15.69
N LYS A 381 2.95 -13.72 16.85
CA LYS A 381 1.54 -14.15 16.94
C LYS A 381 0.55 -12.99 16.79
N THR A 382 0.96 -11.77 17.14
CA THR A 382 0.08 -10.58 17.08
C THR A 382 0.10 -9.89 15.70
N ARG A 383 1.05 -10.21 14.81
CA ARG A 383 1.18 -9.55 13.50
C ARG A 383 0.47 -10.23 12.33
N ARG A 384 0.05 -11.48 12.46
CA ARG A 384 -0.73 -12.12 11.39
C ARG A 384 -2.11 -11.49 11.38
N ALA A 385 -2.31 -10.54 10.46
CA ALA A 385 -3.62 -9.97 10.19
C ALA A 385 -4.62 -11.13 10.06
N GLN A 386 -5.73 -11.07 10.80
CA GLN A 386 -6.75 -12.09 10.63
C GLN A 386 -7.48 -11.81 9.33
N ALA A 387 -7.70 -12.86 8.54
CA ALA A 387 -8.51 -12.74 7.35
C ALA A 387 -9.92 -12.26 7.76
N PRO A 388 -10.45 -11.20 7.11
CA PRO A 388 -11.76 -10.68 7.47
C PRO A 388 -12.81 -11.76 7.20
N ALA A 389 -13.72 -11.98 8.15
CA ALA A 389 -14.78 -12.98 8.03
C ALA A 389 -15.66 -12.76 6.78
N LYS A 390 -15.83 -11.50 6.38
CA LYS A 390 -16.52 -11.10 5.15
C LYS A 390 -15.59 -10.25 4.30
N ALA A 391 -15.29 -10.75 3.11
CA ALA A 391 -14.50 -10.09 2.08
C ALA A 391 -15.06 -8.73 1.66
N PHE A 392 -16.38 -8.68 1.48
CA PHE A 392 -17.11 -7.50 1.04
C PHE A 392 -18.24 -7.26 2.05
N ASP A 393 -18.08 -6.25 2.89
CA ASP A 393 -19.05 -5.85 3.90
C ASP A 393 -19.53 -4.42 3.64
N HIS A 394 -20.59 -3.99 4.34
CA HIS A 394 -21.14 -2.63 4.26
C HIS A 394 -20.09 -1.53 4.49
N SER A 395 -18.97 -1.86 5.15
CA SER A 395 -17.80 -0.99 5.31
C SER A 395 -17.21 -0.45 4.00
N ILE A 396 -17.54 -1.05 2.85
CA ILE A 396 -17.17 -0.53 1.52
C ILE A 396 -17.90 0.79 1.23
N VAL A 397 -19.16 0.92 1.62
CA VAL A 397 -19.98 2.09 1.34
C VAL A 397 -19.84 3.15 2.44
N THR A 398 -19.54 2.74 3.68
CA THR A 398 -19.36 3.69 4.80
C THR A 398 -18.23 4.69 4.57
N VAL A 399 -17.29 4.40 3.66
CA VAL A 399 -16.22 5.33 3.25
C VAL A 399 -16.77 6.67 2.77
N LEU A 400 -17.91 6.66 2.08
CA LEU A 400 -18.52 7.88 1.54
C LEU A 400 -19.02 8.81 2.64
N PHE A 401 -19.27 8.27 3.83
CA PHE A 401 -19.75 9.00 4.99
C PHE A 401 -18.62 9.32 6.00
N GLN A 402 -17.39 8.92 5.73
CA GLN A 402 -16.25 9.29 6.57
C GLN A 402 -15.96 10.78 6.41
N VAL A 403 -15.94 11.53 7.51
CA VAL A 403 -15.67 12.99 7.52
C VAL A 403 -14.40 13.33 6.74
N ALA A 404 -13.37 12.50 6.86
CA ALA A 404 -12.11 12.67 6.16
C ALA A 404 -12.26 12.55 4.62
N ALA A 405 -13.16 11.68 4.14
CA ALA A 405 -13.43 11.47 2.72
C ALA A 405 -14.38 12.51 2.09
N ILE A 406 -15.22 13.17 2.89
CA ILE A 406 -16.20 14.16 2.39
C ILE A 406 -15.51 15.27 1.59
N LYS A 407 -14.39 15.80 2.08
CA LYS A 407 -13.63 16.85 1.38
C LYS A 407 -13.19 16.39 -0.01
N MET A 408 -12.60 15.19 -0.10
CA MET A 408 -12.14 14.64 -1.37
C MET A 408 -13.29 14.31 -2.30
N TRP A 409 -14.41 13.82 -1.76
CA TRP A 409 -15.61 13.56 -2.54
C TRP A 409 -16.19 14.83 -3.17
N ILE A 410 -16.27 15.94 -2.40
CA ILE A 410 -16.71 17.25 -2.91
C ILE A 410 -15.77 17.75 -4.01
N LEU A 411 -14.45 17.64 -3.82
CA LEU A 411 -13.47 18.04 -4.83
C LEU A 411 -13.60 17.22 -6.11
N LEU A 412 -13.81 15.90 -6.00
CA LEU A 412 -14.03 15.03 -7.16
C LEU A 412 -15.33 15.39 -7.90
N PHE A 413 -16.42 15.57 -7.15
CA PHE A 413 -17.70 15.99 -7.68
C PHE A 413 -17.60 17.32 -8.45
N LEU A 414 -17.00 18.35 -7.81
CA LEU A 414 -16.83 19.67 -8.43
C LEU A 414 -15.96 19.58 -9.68
N GLY A 415 -14.86 18.82 -9.62
CA GLY A 415 -13.97 18.61 -10.75
C GLY A 415 -14.67 17.96 -11.95
N MET A 416 -15.45 16.90 -11.72
CA MET A 416 -16.27 16.24 -12.75
C MET A 416 -17.33 17.19 -13.32
N PHE A 417 -18.02 17.95 -12.46
CA PHE A 417 -19.04 18.91 -12.88
C PHE A 417 -18.46 20.01 -13.78
N VAL A 418 -17.36 20.64 -13.35
CA VAL A 418 -16.66 21.69 -14.12
C VAL A 418 -16.14 21.14 -15.45
N LEU A 419 -15.55 19.95 -15.45
CA LEU A 419 -15.01 19.35 -16.68
C LEU A 419 -16.12 19.03 -17.69
N ALA A 420 -17.25 18.48 -17.23
CA ALA A 420 -18.41 18.22 -18.08
C ALA A 420 -19.00 19.52 -18.65
N GLY A 421 -19.19 20.55 -17.82
CA GLY A 421 -19.69 21.85 -18.26
C GLY A 421 -18.76 22.54 -19.28
N ALA A 422 -17.45 22.51 -19.03
CA ALA A 422 -16.46 23.08 -19.94
C ALA A 422 -16.38 22.30 -21.27
N ALA A 423 -16.52 20.97 -21.23
CA ALA A 423 -16.61 20.15 -22.44
C ALA A 423 -17.86 20.45 -23.27
N GLN A 424 -18.98 20.78 -22.63
CA GLN A 424 -20.18 21.25 -23.33
C GLN A 424 -19.98 22.62 -23.97
N MET A 425 -19.38 23.55 -23.24
CA MET A 425 -19.06 24.89 -23.75
C MET A 425 -18.16 24.80 -24.99
N LEU A 426 -17.14 23.94 -24.99
CA LEU A 426 -16.29 23.70 -26.16
C LEU A 426 -17.07 23.20 -27.38
N ARG A 427 -18.14 22.42 -27.17
CA ARG A 427 -18.97 21.94 -28.28
C ARG A 427 -19.85 23.03 -28.86
N PHE A 428 -20.39 23.91 -28.01
CA PHE A 428 -21.12 25.09 -28.47
C PHE A 428 -20.23 26.06 -29.24
N LEU A 429 -18.96 26.19 -28.86
CA LEU A 429 -17.99 27.07 -29.51
C LEU A 429 -17.33 26.47 -30.76
N ARG A 430 -17.59 25.20 -31.11
CA ARG A 430 -16.94 24.54 -32.24
C ARG A 430 -17.45 25.12 -33.57
N PRO A 431 -16.61 25.82 -34.35
CA PRO A 431 -17.04 26.40 -35.63
C PRO A 431 -17.45 25.28 -36.60
N GLY A 432 -18.62 25.43 -37.23
CA GLY A 432 -19.21 24.43 -38.13
C GLY A 432 -20.02 23.31 -37.46
N GLY A 433 -20.26 23.37 -36.15
CA GLY A 433 -21.12 22.42 -35.42
C GLY A 433 -22.63 22.71 -35.47
N GLY A 434 -23.01 23.84 -36.06
CA GLY A 434 -24.40 24.24 -36.28
C GLY A 434 -24.88 23.83 -37.67
N GLY A 435 -25.85 22.91 -37.71
CA GLY A 435 -26.65 22.65 -38.92
C GLY A 435 -26.46 21.28 -39.55
N LEU A 436 -26.92 20.24 -38.87
CA LEU A 436 -27.57 19.04 -39.46
C LEU A 436 -28.41 18.43 -38.32
N GLY A 437 -29.40 19.19 -37.88
CA GLY A 437 -30.47 18.78 -36.99
C GLY A 437 -31.78 19.12 -37.64
#